data_AF-K6Z0P8-F1
#
_entry.id   AF-K6Z0P8-F1
#
_cell.length_a   1.000
_cell.length_b   1.000
_cell.length_c   1.000
_cell.angle_alpha   90.00
_cell.angle_beta   90.00
_cell.angle_gamma   90.00
#
_symmetry.space_group_name_H-M   'P 1'
#
loop_
_entity.id
_entity.type
_entity.pdbx_description
1 polymer ?
#
loop_
_entity_poly.entity_id
_entity_poly.type
_entity_poly.pdbx_seq_one_letter_code
_entity_poly.pdbx_strand_id
1 'polypeptide(L)'
;MNEFDDAFFKAELASFGSFENFVNEWLTEDNINKYHHFKPQWTYIIDRHNKVTVDYIGYLELLEDDFDFIAGKLGTKGDLKKDNVVKRADYRDFYDEKTKAKAAKIYAKDIDLLNYSFDGVIEPVRTIQL
;
A
#
# COMPACT_ATOMS: atom_id res chain seq x y z
N MET A 1 12.77 -0.99 -15.55
CA MET A 1 12.38 0.09 -14.63
C MET A 1 11.97 1.27 -15.49
N ASN A 2 10.86 1.95 -15.18
CA ASN A 2 10.40 3.10 -15.96
C ASN A 2 11.38 4.28 -15.78
N GLU A 3 11.55 5.14 -16.78
CA GLU A 3 12.47 6.30 -16.71
C GLU A 3 12.11 7.24 -15.55
N PHE A 4 10.82 7.41 -15.26
CA PHE A 4 10.35 8.22 -14.14
C PHE A 4 10.67 7.60 -12.77
N ASP A 5 10.65 6.27 -12.64
CA ASP A 5 11.01 5.59 -11.40
C ASP A 5 12.52 5.75 -11.11
N ASP A 6 13.34 5.60 -12.16
CA ASP A 6 14.80 5.71 -12.05
C ASP A 6 15.23 7.16 -11.73
N ALA A 7 14.60 8.15 -12.36
CA ALA A 7 14.84 9.56 -12.06
C ALA A 7 14.46 9.91 -10.61
N PHE A 8 13.30 9.45 -10.14
CA PHE A 8 12.88 9.67 -8.76
C PHE A 8 13.82 8.99 -7.77
N PHE A 9 14.19 7.72 -8.01
CA PHE A 9 15.13 7.00 -7.16
C PHE A 9 16.45 7.75 -7.04
N LYS A 10 17.04 8.19 -8.16
CA LYS A 10 18.30 8.95 -8.16
C LYS A 10 18.21 10.28 -7.40
N ALA A 11 17.10 10.99 -7.54
CA ALA A 11 16.92 12.31 -6.94
C ALA A 11 16.62 12.25 -5.44
N GLU A 12 15.81 11.28 -5.01
CA GLU A 12 15.18 11.30 -3.69
C GLU A 12 15.61 10.14 -2.80
N LEU A 13 15.99 8.97 -3.35
CA LEU A 13 16.21 7.75 -2.56
C LEU A 13 17.66 7.24 -2.56
N ALA A 14 18.44 7.52 -3.62
CA ALA A 14 19.77 6.94 -3.83
C ALA A 14 20.80 7.33 -2.76
N SER A 15 20.55 8.40 -2.00
CA SER A 15 21.40 8.86 -0.90
C SER A 15 21.26 8.02 0.38
N PHE A 16 20.21 7.21 0.51
CA PHE A 16 19.96 6.41 1.71
C PHE A 16 20.57 5.02 1.60
N GLY A 17 21.54 4.71 2.46
CA GLY A 17 22.27 3.44 2.44
C GLY A 17 21.53 2.23 3.03
N SER A 18 20.38 2.44 3.67
CA SER A 18 19.57 1.37 4.28
C SER A 18 18.09 1.75 4.36
N PHE A 19 17.23 0.75 4.51
CA PHE A 19 15.79 0.95 4.75
C PHE A 19 15.54 1.79 6.01
N GLU A 20 16.26 1.50 7.10
CA GLU A 20 16.15 2.25 8.34
C GLU A 20 16.48 3.74 8.15
N ASN A 21 17.55 4.06 7.43
CA ASN A 21 17.95 5.44 7.13
C ASN A 21 16.88 6.14 6.28
N PHE A 22 16.39 5.48 5.22
CA PHE A 22 15.29 5.98 4.40
C PHE A 22 14.04 6.30 5.25
N VAL A 23 13.60 5.38 6.11
CA VAL A 23 12.41 5.61 6.94
C VAL A 23 12.67 6.76 7.90
N ASN A 24 13.82 6.78 8.58
CA ASN A 24 14.11 7.78 9.60
C ASN A 24 14.32 9.20 9.05
N GLU A 25 14.92 9.34 7.87
CA GLU A 25 15.31 10.65 7.32
C GLU A 25 14.37 11.15 6.22
N TRP A 26 13.83 10.27 5.37
CA TRP A 26 13.01 10.69 4.23
C TRP A 26 11.50 10.58 4.48
N LEU A 27 11.04 9.54 5.17
CA LEU A 27 9.60 9.28 5.32
C LEU A 27 8.93 10.35 6.20
N THR A 28 8.24 11.30 5.59
CA THR A 28 7.53 12.41 6.24
C THR A 28 6.19 12.66 5.55
N GLU A 29 5.25 13.31 6.22
CA GLU A 29 3.91 13.61 5.67
C GLU A 29 3.98 14.43 4.37
N ASP A 30 4.99 15.28 4.22
CA ASP A 30 5.21 16.05 2.98
C ASP A 30 5.82 15.17 1.88
N ASN A 31 6.85 14.37 2.21
CA ASN A 31 7.60 13.61 1.21
C ASN A 31 6.77 12.48 0.57
N ILE A 32 5.87 11.85 1.32
CA ILE A 32 5.02 10.77 0.78
C ILE A 32 4.12 11.22 -0.37
N ASN A 33 3.89 12.53 -0.52
CA ASN A 33 3.09 13.09 -1.61
C ASN A 33 3.93 13.42 -2.87
N LYS A 34 5.26 13.30 -2.81
CA LYS A 34 6.16 13.59 -3.96
C LYS A 34 6.07 12.57 -5.07
N TYR A 35 5.69 11.32 -4.76
CA TYR A 35 5.61 10.25 -5.75
C TYR A 35 4.48 9.27 -5.45
N HIS A 36 3.86 8.76 -6.51
CA HIS A 36 2.67 7.93 -6.40
C HIS A 36 2.89 6.63 -5.61
N HIS A 37 4.12 6.07 -5.61
CA HIS A 37 4.46 4.86 -4.83
C HIS A 37 4.36 5.04 -3.31
N PHE A 38 4.44 6.27 -2.80
CA PHE A 38 4.39 6.56 -1.36
C PHE A 38 3.09 7.19 -0.91
N LYS A 39 2.25 7.61 -1.86
CA LYS A 39 1.02 8.34 -1.58
C LYS A 39 0.07 7.45 -0.77
N PRO A 40 -0.56 7.96 0.31
CA PRO A 40 -1.51 7.18 1.09
C PRO A 40 -2.66 6.63 0.23
N GLN A 41 -3.03 5.38 0.47
CA GLN A 41 -3.99 4.63 -0.35
C GLN A 41 -5.39 5.24 -0.27
N TRP A 42 -5.80 5.74 0.90
CA TRP A 42 -7.09 6.40 1.13
C TRP A 42 -7.33 7.55 0.16
N THR A 43 -6.29 8.19 -0.37
CA THR A 43 -6.41 9.30 -1.33
C THR A 43 -6.89 8.87 -2.72
N TYR A 44 -6.84 7.57 -3.03
CA TYR A 44 -7.42 6.99 -4.25
C TYR A 44 -8.86 6.51 -4.03
N ILE A 45 -9.23 6.28 -2.78
CA ILE A 45 -10.53 5.72 -2.38
C ILE A 45 -11.54 6.83 -2.02
N ILE A 46 -11.06 7.93 -1.44
CA ILE A 46 -11.87 9.05 -0.98
C ILE A 46 -11.49 10.30 -1.78
N ASP A 47 -12.47 10.92 -2.43
CA ASP A 47 -12.26 12.14 -3.19
C ASP A 47 -12.14 13.39 -2.29
N ARG A 48 -11.87 14.54 -2.93
CA ARG A 48 -11.77 15.84 -2.25
C ARG A 48 -13.07 16.34 -1.61
N HIS A 49 -14.21 15.71 -1.91
CA HIS A 49 -15.52 16.02 -1.34
C HIS A 49 -15.91 15.04 -0.23
N ASN A 50 -14.96 14.24 0.26
CA ASN A 50 -15.19 13.21 1.28
C ASN A 50 -16.24 12.19 0.83
N LYS A 51 -16.17 11.77 -0.44
CA LYS A 51 -17.00 10.70 -1.00
C LYS A 51 -16.13 9.51 -1.36
N VAL A 52 -16.59 8.32 -0.98
CA VAL A 52 -15.98 7.05 -1.41
C VAL A 52 -16.27 6.83 -2.90
N THR A 53 -15.23 6.59 -3.70
CA THR A 53 -15.29 6.53 -5.16
C THR A 53 -15.33 5.11 -5.73
N VAL A 54 -15.28 4.09 -4.86
CA VAL A 54 -15.26 2.67 -5.22
C VAL A 54 -16.36 1.90 -4.50
N ASP A 55 -16.89 0.87 -5.16
CA ASP A 55 -17.97 0.03 -4.61
C ASP A 55 -17.46 -1.23 -3.88
N TYR A 56 -16.16 -1.55 -4.04
CA TYR A 56 -15.51 -2.71 -3.43
C TYR A 56 -14.02 -2.47 -3.23
N ILE A 57 -13.48 -2.93 -2.10
CA ILE A 57 -12.06 -2.92 -1.77
C ILE A 57 -11.59 -4.37 -1.59
N GLY A 58 -10.64 -4.77 -2.44
CA GLY A 58 -9.92 -6.03 -2.35
C GLY A 58 -8.55 -5.89 -1.68
N TYR A 59 -8.03 -7.00 -1.17
CA TYR A 59 -6.78 -7.11 -0.42
C TYR A 59 -5.86 -8.10 -1.13
N LEU A 60 -4.56 -7.78 -1.23
CA LEU A 60 -3.61 -8.64 -1.93
C LEU A 60 -3.40 -9.99 -1.22
N GLU A 61 -3.57 -10.00 0.10
CA GLU A 61 -3.54 -11.18 0.95
C GLU A 61 -4.71 -12.13 0.65
N LEU A 62 -5.81 -11.61 0.13
CA LEU A 62 -7.05 -12.32 -0.22
C LEU A 62 -7.33 -12.26 -1.72
N LEU A 63 -6.27 -12.09 -2.53
CA LEU A 63 -6.38 -11.75 -3.94
C LEU A 63 -7.21 -12.75 -4.76
N GLU A 64 -7.12 -14.05 -4.46
CA GLU A 64 -7.88 -15.10 -5.16
C GLU A 64 -9.39 -14.98 -4.85
N ASP A 65 -9.76 -14.88 -3.57
CA ASP A 65 -11.15 -14.71 -3.14
C ASP A 65 -11.77 -13.41 -3.68
N ASP A 66 -10.98 -12.34 -3.67
CA ASP A 66 -11.41 -11.03 -4.16
C ASP A 66 -11.56 -11.00 -5.68
N PHE A 67 -10.67 -11.68 -6.38
CA PHE A 67 -10.78 -11.85 -7.82
C PHE A 67 -12.06 -12.63 -8.19
N ASP A 68 -12.33 -13.74 -7.50
CA ASP A 68 -13.53 -14.56 -7.75
C ASP A 68 -14.81 -13.78 -7.46
N PHE A 69 -14.85 -13.00 -6.37
CA PHE A 69 -15.96 -12.11 -6.08
C PHE A 69 -16.21 -11.09 -7.20
N ILE A 70 -15.16 -10.41 -7.66
CA ILE A 70 -15.26 -9.40 -8.72
C ILE A 70 -15.67 -10.04 -10.05
N ALA A 71 -15.07 -11.18 -10.42
CA ALA A 71 -15.43 -11.91 -11.64
C ALA A 71 -16.91 -12.33 -11.63
N GLY A 72 -17.39 -12.85 -10.49
CA GLY A 72 -18.80 -13.19 -10.28
C GLY A 72 -19.73 -11.99 -10.43
N LYS A 73 -19.36 -10.82 -9.88
CA LYS A 73 -20.14 -9.57 -10.03
C LYS A 73 -20.19 -9.06 -11.46
N LEU A 74 -19.12 -9.23 -12.22
CA LEU A 74 -19.03 -8.81 -13.63
C LEU A 74 -19.64 -9.85 -14.59
N GLY A 75 -20.02 -11.04 -14.11
CA GLY A 75 -20.51 -12.13 -14.95
C GLY A 75 -19.42 -12.72 -15.86
N THR A 76 -18.15 -12.55 -15.48
CA THR A 76 -17.00 -13.09 -16.21
C THR A 76 -16.44 -14.31 -15.49
N LYS A 77 -15.67 -15.11 -16.22
CA LYS A 77 -14.90 -16.22 -15.67
C LYS A 77 -13.46 -16.05 -16.08
N GLY A 78 -12.55 -16.29 -15.16
CA GLY A 78 -11.12 -16.24 -15.43
C GLY A 78 -10.37 -16.93 -14.30
N ASP A 79 -9.13 -17.32 -14.58
CA ASP A 79 -8.20 -17.83 -13.58
C ASP A 79 -7.10 -16.78 -13.39
N LEU A 80 -6.82 -16.42 -12.14
CA LEU A 80 -5.74 -15.49 -11.83
C LEU A 80 -4.40 -16.23 -11.77
N LYS A 81 -3.70 -16.29 -12.91
CA LYS A 81 -2.36 -16.88 -12.97
C LYS A 81 -1.34 -15.98 -12.28
N LYS A 82 -0.58 -16.56 -11.36
CA LYS A 82 0.56 -15.90 -10.69
C LYS A 82 1.82 -16.05 -11.54
N ASP A 83 2.04 -15.12 -12.45
CA ASP A 83 3.28 -15.05 -13.23
C ASP A 83 4.34 -14.17 -12.53
N ASN A 84 5.63 -14.47 -12.73
CA ASN A 84 6.77 -13.74 -12.17
C ASN A 84 6.84 -13.69 -10.63
N VAL A 85 6.46 -14.78 -9.95
CA VAL A 85 6.60 -14.87 -8.50
C VAL A 85 8.08 -14.94 -8.13
N VAL A 86 8.60 -13.85 -7.57
CA VAL A 86 9.95 -13.80 -7.00
C VAL A 86 9.86 -14.03 -5.50
N LYS A 87 10.72 -14.90 -4.96
CA LYS A 87 10.86 -15.07 -3.52
C LYS A 87 11.39 -13.77 -2.92
N ARG A 88 10.61 -13.15 -2.04
CA ARG A 88 11.00 -11.94 -1.31
C ARG A 88 11.24 -12.29 0.16
N ALA A 89 12.12 -11.52 0.79
CA ALA A 89 12.23 -11.53 2.24
C ALA A 89 10.91 -11.06 2.86
N ASP A 90 10.64 -11.47 4.10
CA ASP A 90 9.51 -10.93 4.83
C ASP A 90 9.75 -9.44 5.06
N TYR A 91 8.75 -8.59 4.80
CA TYR A 91 8.92 -7.16 4.99
C TYR A 91 9.21 -6.83 6.46
N ARG A 92 8.68 -7.65 7.39
CA ARG A 92 8.84 -7.48 8.84
C ARG A 92 10.31 -7.51 9.26
N ASP A 93 11.15 -8.24 8.52
CA ASP A 93 12.58 -8.36 8.79
C ASP A 93 13.35 -7.05 8.56
N PHE A 94 12.77 -6.08 7.84
CA PHE A 94 13.39 -4.77 7.60
C PHE A 94 13.05 -3.73 8.68
N TYR A 95 12.06 -3.99 9.52
CA TYR A 95 11.58 -3.03 10.52
C TYR A 95 12.18 -3.28 11.90
N ASP A 96 12.58 -2.19 12.54
CA ASP A 96 12.77 -2.10 13.99
C ASP A 96 11.59 -1.36 14.64
N GLU A 97 11.58 -1.25 15.97
CA GLU A 97 10.50 -0.57 16.70
C GLU A 97 10.34 0.91 16.30
N LYS A 98 11.45 1.60 15.98
CA LYS A 98 11.43 3.02 15.63
C LYS A 98 10.84 3.26 14.24
N THR A 99 11.29 2.50 13.26
CA THR A 99 10.82 2.55 11.87
C THR A 99 9.36 2.10 11.78
N LYS A 100 8.98 1.07 12.57
CA LYS A 100 7.59 0.60 12.68
C LYS A 100 6.69 1.70 13.23
N ALA A 101 7.07 2.32 14.35
CA ALA A 101 6.30 3.42 14.94
C ALA A 101 6.18 4.63 13.98
N LYS A 102 7.27 4.95 13.26
CA LYS A 102 7.26 6.05 12.29
C LYS A 102 6.33 5.76 11.11
N ALA A 103 6.44 4.58 10.50
CA ALA A 103 5.55 4.17 9.41
C ALA A 103 4.08 4.13 9.86
N ALA A 104 3.81 3.58 11.04
CA ALA A 104 2.47 3.54 11.62
C ALA A 104 1.88 4.95 11.81
N LYS A 105 2.68 5.92 12.25
CA LYS A 105 2.23 7.32 12.36
C LYS A 105 1.89 7.92 10.99
N ILE A 106 2.79 7.77 10.01
CA ILE A 106 2.63 8.37 8.69
C ILE A 106 1.43 7.81 7.93
N TYR A 107 1.18 6.51 8.06
CA TYR A 107 0.09 5.79 7.39
C TYR A 107 -1.08 5.45 8.31
N ALA A 108 -1.19 6.10 9.48
CA ALA A 108 -2.21 5.79 10.50
C ALA A 108 -3.63 5.76 9.91
N LYS A 109 -3.95 6.74 9.05
CA LYS A 109 -5.27 6.80 8.39
C LYS A 109 -5.53 5.60 7.49
N ASP A 110 -4.55 5.14 6.72
CA ASP A 110 -4.71 3.93 5.89
C ASP A 110 -4.89 2.70 6.77
N ILE A 111 -4.08 2.57 7.82
CA ILE A 111 -4.09 1.44 8.75
C ILE A 111 -5.47 1.34 9.42
N ASP A 112 -6.00 2.45 9.94
CA ASP A 112 -7.29 2.49 10.61
C ASP A 112 -8.44 2.23 9.63
N LEU A 113 -8.42 2.90 8.47
CA LEU A 113 -9.52 2.84 7.48
C LEU A 113 -9.64 1.48 6.82
N LEU A 114 -8.51 0.80 6.59
CA LEU A 114 -8.42 -0.50 5.94
C LEU A 114 -8.22 -1.65 6.94
N ASN A 115 -8.27 -1.34 8.24
CA ASN A 115 -8.22 -2.29 9.35
C ASN A 115 -7.02 -3.24 9.30
N TYR A 116 -5.82 -2.65 9.18
CA TYR A 116 -4.56 -3.37 9.21
C TYR A 116 -3.96 -3.42 10.62
N SER A 117 -3.20 -4.47 10.87
CA SER A 117 -2.16 -4.53 11.87
C SER A 117 -0.79 -4.54 11.19
N PHE A 118 0.28 -4.45 11.97
CA PHE A 118 1.62 -4.66 11.43
C PHE A 118 1.82 -6.06 10.83
N ASP A 119 1.05 -7.05 11.27
CA ASP A 119 1.18 -8.43 10.82
C ASP A 119 0.29 -8.77 9.62
N GLY A 120 -0.55 -7.83 9.17
CA GLY A 120 -1.45 -7.96 8.03
C GLY A 120 -2.87 -7.48 8.34
N VAL A 121 -3.79 -7.79 7.43
CA VAL A 121 -5.22 -7.45 7.55
C VAL A 121 -5.82 -8.12 8.80
N ILE A 122 -6.50 -7.34 9.63
CA ILE A 122 -7.24 -7.88 10.79
C ILE A 122 -8.57 -8.46 10.30
N GLU A 123 -9.40 -7.61 9.70
CA GLU A 123 -10.64 -7.99 9.02
C GLU A 123 -10.82 -7.10 7.79
N PRO A 124 -11.11 -7.65 6.60
CA PRO A 124 -11.14 -6.89 5.36
C PRO A 124 -12.34 -5.94 5.32
N VAL A 125 -12.05 -4.63 5.24
CA VAL A 125 -13.05 -3.59 4.98
C VAL A 125 -13.37 -3.58 3.49
N ARG A 126 -14.57 -4.05 3.10
CA ARG A 126 -15.00 -4.14 1.70
C ARG A 126 -15.56 -2.84 1.14
N THR A 127 -16.14 -2.02 2.01
CA THR A 127 -16.68 -0.69 1.69
C THR A 127 -16.43 0.25 2.87
N ILE A 128 -16.23 1.53 2.58
CA ILE A 128 -16.04 2.57 3.59
C ILE A 128 -17.34 3.37 3.72
N GLN A 129 -17.69 3.71 4.96
CA GLN A 129 -18.76 4.65 5.29
C GLN A 129 -18.11 5.85 5.97
N LEU A 130 -18.42 7.06 5.49
CA LEU A 130 -17.85 8.34 5.96
C LEU A 130 -18.87 9.15 6.75
#